data_AF-A0A536YMN3-F1
#
_entry.id   AF-A0A536YMN3-F1
#
_cell.length_a   1.000
_cell.length_b   1.000
_cell.length_c   1.000
_cell.angle_alpha   90.00
_cell.angle_beta   90.00
_cell.angle_gamma   90.00
#
_symmetry.space_group_name_H-M   'P 1'
#
loop_
_entity.id
_entity.type
_entity.pdbx_description
1 polymer ?
#
loop_
_entity_poly.entity_id
_entity_poly.type
_entity_poly.pdbx_seq_one_letter_code
_entity_poly.pdbx_strand_id
1 'polypeptide(L)'
;MKFAALCTMLVLILAAQTGFGQEKPYKEGSVWTVTFVKVKPGMMDTYLRDLGANRKKLMEQAKKDGLILSERLLSGDATGREDFDLILMVEFKNWAAFDGLSDKFRALAEKMVGSEDKQVQMMTKRTEVREIVGTKTMQEIFLR
;
A
#
# COMPACT_ATOMS: atom_id res chain seq x y z
N MET A 1 40.95 1.64 44.12
CA MET A 1 40.63 1.51 42.68
C MET A 1 39.48 0.55 42.37
N LYS A 2 39.30 -0.58 43.08
CA LYS A 2 38.20 -1.54 42.82
C LYS A 2 36.79 -1.02 43.19
N PHE A 3 36.67 -0.16 44.21
CA PHE A 3 35.39 0.42 44.64
C PHE A 3 34.84 1.50 43.69
N ALA A 4 35.71 2.31 43.07
CA ALA A 4 35.30 3.34 42.12
C ALA A 4 34.72 2.73 40.84
N ALA A 5 35.31 1.64 40.33
CA ALA A 5 34.82 0.94 39.15
C ALA A 5 33.43 0.30 39.36
N LEU A 6 33.13 -0.14 40.59
CA LEU A 6 31.84 -0.74 40.94
C LEU A 6 30.73 0.31 40.98
N CYS A 7 31.01 1.52 41.48
CA CYS A 7 30.07 2.63 41.47
C CYS A 7 29.77 3.15 40.06
N THR A 8 30.78 3.21 39.17
CA THR A 8 30.57 3.65 37.77
C THR A 8 29.72 2.65 36.98
N MET A 9 29.86 1.35 37.25
CA MET A 9 29.07 0.30 36.61
C MET A 9 27.61 0.31 37.07
N LEU A 10 27.33 0.67 38.33
CA LEU A 10 25.97 0.77 38.87
C LEU A 10 25.20 1.96 38.25
N VAL A 11 25.87 3.10 38.03
CA VAL A 11 25.26 4.30 37.42
C VAL A 11 24.87 4.05 35.95
N LEU A 12 25.63 3.25 35.21
CA LEU A 12 25.29 2.85 33.83
C LEU A 12 24.06 1.93 33.76
N ILE A 13 23.84 1.08 34.78
CA ILE A 13 22.67 0.19 34.84
C ILE A 13 21.40 0.99 35.22
N LEU A 14 21.52 2.02 36.05
CA LEU A 14 20.41 2.92 36.39
C LEU A 14 20.05 3.89 35.25
N ALA A 15 21.03 4.30 34.44
CA ALA A 15 20.77 5.07 33.21
C ALA A 15 20.18 4.22 32.07
N ALA A 16 20.21 2.88 32.19
CA ALA A 16 19.62 1.95 31.24
C ALA A 16 18.12 1.70 31.48
N GLN A 17 17.46 2.47 32.37
CA GLN A 17 16.01 2.59 32.34
C GLN A 17 15.61 3.42 31.11
N THR A 18 15.80 2.83 29.93
CA THR A 18 15.17 3.26 28.69
C THR A 18 13.70 3.41 29.00
N GLY A 19 13.19 4.63 28.87
CA GLY A 19 11.85 5.01 29.30
C GLY A 19 10.83 3.95 28.90
N PHE A 20 9.98 3.57 29.84
CA PHE A 20 8.71 2.91 29.53
C PHE A 20 7.92 3.87 28.65
N GLY A 21 8.16 3.82 27.34
CA GLY A 21 7.26 4.42 26.38
C GLY A 21 5.90 3.80 26.66
N GLN A 22 4.92 4.63 27.04
CA GLN A 22 3.55 4.15 27.24
C GLN A 22 3.20 3.29 26.03
N GLU A 23 2.84 2.02 26.27
CA GLU A 23 2.33 1.18 25.19
C GLU A 23 1.19 1.93 24.53
N LYS A 24 1.27 2.12 23.21
CA LYS A 24 0.19 2.73 22.45
C LYS A 24 -1.11 1.97 22.78
N PRO A 25 -2.26 2.66 22.89
CA PRO A 25 -3.55 2.00 23.15
C PRO A 25 -4.05 1.18 21.94
N TYR A 26 -3.19 0.95 20.96
CA TYR A 26 -3.44 0.21 19.74
C TYR A 26 -2.21 -0.61 19.33
N LYS A 27 -2.42 -1.56 18.44
CA LYS A 27 -1.37 -2.28 17.70
C LYS A 27 -1.45 -1.92 16.24
N GLU A 28 -0.31 -1.74 15.61
CA GLU A 28 -0.24 -1.50 14.18
C GLU A 28 -0.27 -2.82 13.41
N GLY A 29 -1.03 -2.85 12.32
CA GLY A 29 -1.20 -3.99 11.42
C GLY A 29 -0.44 -3.84 10.10
N SER A 30 -1.04 -4.41 9.05
CA SER A 30 -0.54 -4.32 7.68
C SER A 30 -0.63 -2.88 7.14
N VAL A 31 -0.01 -2.64 5.99
CA VAL A 31 -0.02 -1.33 5.32
C VAL A 31 -0.83 -1.42 4.05
N TRP A 32 -1.76 -0.49 3.86
CA TRP A 32 -2.63 -0.41 2.69
C TRP A 32 -2.26 0.78 1.81
N THR A 33 -2.07 0.53 0.52
CA THR A 33 -2.15 1.58 -0.50
C THR A 33 -3.56 1.62 -1.05
N VAL A 34 -4.18 2.80 -0.99
CA VAL A 34 -5.58 3.04 -1.35
C VAL A 34 -5.62 4.14 -2.40
N THR A 35 -6.10 3.79 -3.60
CA THR A 35 -6.26 4.72 -4.73
C THR A 35 -7.73 5.03 -4.93
N PHE A 36 -8.05 6.32 -4.92
CA PHE A 36 -9.38 6.87 -5.15
C PHE A 36 -9.53 7.22 -6.63
N VAL A 37 -10.54 6.65 -7.26
CA VAL A 37 -10.78 6.75 -8.69
C VAL A 37 -12.16 7.34 -8.92
N LYS A 38 -12.20 8.40 -9.72
CA LYS A 38 -13.43 9.00 -10.23
C LYS A 38 -13.61 8.54 -11.67
N VAL A 39 -14.58 7.66 -11.91
CA VAL A 39 -14.89 7.19 -13.26
C VAL A 39 -15.81 8.21 -13.95
N LYS A 40 -15.63 8.40 -15.26
CA LYS A 40 -16.52 9.30 -16.03
C LYS A 40 -17.94 8.73 -16.07
N PRO A 41 -18.98 9.59 -16.13
CA PRO A 41 -20.36 9.13 -16.20
C PRO A 41 -20.59 8.10 -17.31
N GLY A 42 -21.20 6.96 -16.95
CA GLY A 42 -21.49 5.86 -17.88
C GLY A 42 -20.30 4.97 -18.23
N MET A 43 -19.10 5.21 -17.68
CA MET A 43 -17.87 4.50 -18.07
C MET A 43 -17.41 3.41 -17.09
N MET A 44 -18.13 3.15 -15.99
CA MET A 44 -17.76 2.16 -14.96
C MET A 44 -17.46 0.78 -15.53
N ASP A 45 -18.41 0.18 -16.26
CA ASP A 45 -18.23 -1.16 -16.84
C ASP A 45 -17.12 -1.21 -17.89
N THR A 46 -16.94 -0.13 -18.65
CA THR A 46 -15.84 -0.01 -19.62
C THR A 46 -14.50 -0.01 -18.90
N TYR A 47 -14.38 0.77 -17.83
CA TYR A 47 -13.16 0.85 -17.05
C TYR A 47 -12.86 -0.46 -16.30
N LEU A 48 -13.85 -1.09 -15.66
CA LEU A 48 -13.65 -2.33 -14.92
C LEU A 48 -13.29 -3.52 -15.83
N ARG A 49 -13.82 -3.58 -17.06
CA ARG A 49 -13.41 -4.60 -18.05
C ARG A 49 -11.95 -4.43 -18.46
N ASP A 50 -11.53 -3.20 -18.78
CA ASP A 50 -10.13 -2.91 -19.10
C ASP A 50 -9.20 -3.18 -17.91
N LEU A 51 -9.60 -2.78 -16.70
CA LEU A 51 -8.86 -3.00 -15.47
C LEU A 51 -8.68 -4.50 -15.19
N GLY A 52 -9.79 -5.25 -15.22
CA GLY A 52 -9.84 -6.66 -14.83
C GLY A 52 -8.98 -7.59 -15.71
N ALA A 53 -8.86 -7.31 -17.01
CA ALA A 53 -8.19 -8.20 -17.97
C ALA A 53 -6.73 -8.52 -17.58
N ASN A 54 -5.98 -7.49 -17.15
CA ASN A 54 -4.56 -7.63 -16.80
C ASN A 54 -4.32 -7.53 -15.29
N ARG A 55 -5.13 -6.75 -14.56
CA ARG A 55 -4.93 -6.53 -13.13
C ARG A 55 -5.04 -7.83 -12.33
N LYS A 56 -6.07 -8.64 -12.59
CA LYS A 56 -6.31 -9.85 -11.81
C LYS A 56 -5.11 -10.79 -11.84
N LYS A 57 -4.58 -11.06 -13.04
CA LYS A 57 -3.38 -11.91 -13.23
C LYS A 57 -2.15 -11.33 -12.52
N LEU A 58 -1.94 -10.02 -12.67
CA LEU A 58 -0.81 -9.33 -12.05
C LEU A 58 -0.86 -9.43 -10.52
N MET A 59 -2.02 -9.15 -9.91
CA MET A 59 -2.19 -9.15 -8.45
C MET A 59 -2.22 -10.55 -7.86
N GLU A 60 -2.76 -11.55 -8.57
CA GLU A 60 -2.64 -12.95 -8.19
C GLU A 60 -1.19 -13.41 -8.16
N GLN A 61 -0.38 -13.02 -9.14
CA GLN A 61 1.04 -13.34 -9.14
C GLN A 61 1.79 -12.56 -8.04
N ALA A 62 1.50 -11.27 -7.84
CA ALA A 62 2.10 -10.48 -6.76
C ALA A 62 1.84 -11.08 -5.37
N LYS A 63 0.65 -11.65 -5.14
CA LYS A 63 0.34 -12.42 -3.92
C LYS A 63 1.18 -13.69 -3.80
N LYS A 64 1.30 -14.47 -4.89
CA LYS A 64 2.11 -15.70 -4.91
C LYS A 64 3.59 -15.43 -4.64
N ASP A 65 4.09 -14.30 -5.16
CA ASP A 65 5.48 -13.86 -4.97
C ASP A 65 5.70 -13.19 -3.60
N GLY A 66 4.65 -13.07 -2.77
CA GLY A 66 4.72 -12.47 -1.43
C GLY A 66 4.93 -10.96 -1.43
N LEU A 67 4.76 -10.30 -2.58
CA LEU A 67 4.90 -8.83 -2.70
C LEU A 67 3.74 -8.10 -2.02
N ILE A 68 2.56 -8.69 -2.02
CA ILE A 68 1.34 -8.16 -1.39
C ILE A 68 0.64 -9.27 -0.60
N LEU A 69 -0.08 -8.91 0.46
CA LEU A 69 -0.92 -9.83 1.21
C LEU A 69 -2.28 -10.03 0.53
N SER A 70 -2.90 -8.94 0.09
CA SER A 70 -4.23 -8.97 -0.50
C SER A 70 -4.49 -7.77 -1.42
N GLU A 71 -5.59 -7.82 -2.17
CA GLU A 71 -6.14 -6.67 -2.86
C GLU A 71 -7.66 -6.61 -2.67
N ARG A 72 -8.24 -5.42 -2.77
CA ARG A 72 -9.69 -5.18 -2.74
C ARG A 72 -10.07 -4.10 -3.75
N LEU A 73 -11.27 -4.24 -4.32
CA LEU A 73 -11.92 -3.22 -5.13
C LEU A 73 -13.28 -2.93 -4.52
N LEU A 74 -13.56 -1.66 -4.23
CA LEU A 74 -14.85 -1.23 -3.70
C LEU A 74 -15.42 -0.21 -4.67
N SER A 75 -16.63 -0.43 -5.16
CA SER A 75 -17.38 0.54 -5.96
C SER A 75 -18.55 1.04 -5.12
N GLY A 76 -18.90 2.32 -5.29
CA GLY A 76 -20.02 2.93 -4.59
C GLY A 76 -20.43 4.24 -5.25
N ASP A 77 -21.43 4.88 -4.65
CA ASP A 77 -21.92 6.17 -5.11
C ASP A 77 -20.96 7.30 -4.71
N ALA A 78 -20.75 8.24 -5.64
CA ALA A 78 -20.03 9.48 -5.37
C ALA A 78 -20.94 10.47 -4.64
N THR A 79 -20.43 11.12 -3.59
CA THR A 79 -21.17 12.14 -2.82
C THR A 79 -21.33 13.47 -3.56
N GLY A 80 -20.58 13.69 -4.64
CA GLY A 80 -20.64 14.88 -5.46
C GLY A 80 -19.79 14.78 -6.73
N ARG A 81 -19.81 15.84 -7.55
CA ARG A 81 -19.14 15.83 -8.86
C ARG A 81 -17.62 15.65 -8.78
N GLU A 82 -16.99 16.08 -7.69
CA GLU A 82 -15.54 15.94 -7.49
C GLU A 82 -15.15 14.74 -6.62
N ASP A 83 -16.11 13.89 -6.29
CA ASP A 83 -15.88 12.71 -5.47
C ASP A 83 -15.53 11.47 -6.33
N PHE A 84 -15.04 10.43 -5.68
CA PHE A 84 -14.71 9.15 -6.29
C PHE A 84 -15.86 8.14 -6.19
N ASP A 85 -15.89 7.16 -7.09
CA ASP A 85 -16.90 6.10 -7.15
C ASP A 85 -16.26 4.69 -7.19
N LEU A 86 -14.93 4.62 -7.15
CA LEU A 86 -14.16 3.39 -7.06
C LEU A 86 -12.90 3.55 -6.21
N ILE A 87 -12.64 2.57 -5.35
CA ILE A 87 -11.43 2.44 -4.55
C ILE A 87 -10.68 1.18 -4.99
N LEU A 88 -9.38 1.33 -5.27
CA LEU A 88 -8.45 0.22 -5.45
C LEU A 88 -7.55 0.11 -4.23
N MET A 89 -7.48 -1.06 -3.62
CA MET A 89 -6.72 -1.29 -2.39
C MET A 89 -5.72 -2.43 -2.57
N VAL A 90 -4.49 -2.21 -2.09
CA VAL A 90 -3.42 -3.22 -2.07
C VAL A 90 -2.82 -3.25 -0.68
N GLU A 91 -2.78 -4.44 -0.09
CA GLU A 91 -2.28 -4.68 1.25
C GLU A 91 -0.85 -5.22 1.21
N PHE A 92 0.02 -4.64 2.01
CA PHE A 92 1.42 -4.98 2.17
C PHE A 92 1.67 -5.40 3.61
N LYS A 93 2.62 -6.32 3.80
CA LYS A 93 2.90 -6.89 5.13
C LYS A 93 3.27 -5.83 6.17
N ASN A 94 4.05 -4.81 5.78
CA ASN A 94 4.54 -3.73 6.62
C ASN A 94 5.23 -2.66 5.75
N TRP A 95 5.78 -1.61 6.35
CA TRP A 95 6.50 -0.54 5.65
C TRP A 95 7.78 -1.00 4.94
N ALA A 96 8.48 -2.02 5.44
CA ALA A 96 9.67 -2.56 4.79
C ALA A 96 9.36 -3.26 3.45
N ALA A 97 8.11 -3.66 3.22
CA ALA A 97 7.69 -4.23 1.94
C ALA A 97 7.85 -3.25 0.76
N PHE A 98 7.94 -1.94 1.04
CA PHE A 98 8.11 -0.90 0.02
C PHE A 98 9.55 -0.81 -0.52
N ASP A 99 10.53 -1.39 0.17
CA ASP A 99 11.92 -1.38 -0.27
C ASP A 99 12.09 -2.14 -1.59
N GLY A 100 12.52 -1.42 -2.63
CA GLY A 100 12.66 -1.94 -4.00
C GLY A 100 11.33 -2.35 -4.65
N LEU A 101 10.18 -1.91 -4.11
CA LEU A 101 8.87 -2.33 -4.59
C LEU A 101 8.63 -1.94 -6.06
N SER A 102 9.09 -0.76 -6.47
CA SER A 102 8.95 -0.29 -7.85
C SER A 102 9.62 -1.25 -8.85
N ASP A 103 10.86 -1.67 -8.60
CA ASP A 103 11.56 -2.61 -9.47
C ASP A 103 10.92 -3.99 -9.49
N LYS A 104 10.49 -4.49 -8.31
CA LYS A 104 9.79 -5.77 -8.20
C LYS A 104 8.49 -5.76 -9.01
N PHE A 105 7.69 -4.70 -8.89
CA PHE A 105 6.44 -4.55 -9.65
C PHE A 105 6.68 -4.29 -11.13
N ARG A 106 7.73 -3.56 -11.51
CA ARG A 106 8.11 -3.34 -12.91
C ARG A 106 8.45 -4.66 -13.59
N ALA A 107 9.33 -5.46 -13.00
CA ALA A 107 9.70 -6.79 -13.52
C ALA A 107 8.48 -7.72 -13.62
N LEU A 108 7.60 -7.68 -12.63
CA LEU A 108 6.37 -8.46 -12.63
C LEU A 108 5.40 -7.98 -13.74
N ALA A 109 5.21 -6.67 -13.90
CA ALA A 109 4.34 -6.10 -14.92
C ALA A 109 4.86 -6.37 -16.33
N GLU A 110 6.17 -6.31 -16.54
CA GLU A 110 6.81 -6.67 -17.81
C GLU A 110 6.47 -8.12 -18.20
N LYS A 111 6.59 -9.04 -17.25
CA LYS A 111 6.26 -10.46 -17.44
C LYS A 111 4.77 -10.73 -17.67
N MET A 112 3.90 -10.04 -16.93
CA MET A 112 2.47 -10.37 -16.88
C MET A 112 1.60 -9.54 -17.84
N VAL A 113 2.02 -8.33 -18.19
CA VAL A 113 1.25 -7.36 -19.00
C VAL A 113 1.93 -7.11 -20.35
N GLY A 114 3.25 -6.96 -20.36
CA GLY A 114 4.09 -6.71 -21.53
C GLY A 114 4.99 -5.48 -21.37
N SER A 115 5.54 -4.98 -22.47
CA SER A 115 6.50 -3.86 -22.48
C SER A 115 6.00 -2.60 -21.79
N GLU A 116 6.94 -1.77 -21.33
CA GLU A 116 6.65 -0.47 -20.71
C GLU A 116 5.79 0.42 -21.61
N ASP A 117 6.10 0.51 -22.91
CA ASP A 117 5.29 1.27 -23.88
C ASP A 117 3.82 0.84 -23.91
N LYS A 118 3.57 -0.49 -23.86
CA LYS A 118 2.21 -1.03 -23.83
C LYS A 118 1.51 -0.64 -22.53
N GLN A 119 2.22 -0.68 -21.40
CA GLN A 119 1.69 -0.26 -20.10
C GLN A 119 1.36 1.24 -20.09
N VAL A 120 2.24 2.09 -20.64
CA VAL A 120 2.02 3.53 -20.78
C VAL A 120 0.80 3.81 -21.64
N GLN A 121 0.70 3.19 -22.82
CA GLN A 121 -0.47 3.34 -23.70
C GLN A 121 -1.78 2.95 -23.01
N MET A 122 -1.79 1.85 -22.26
CA MET A 122 -2.97 1.44 -21.47
C MET A 122 -3.34 2.50 -20.42
N MET A 123 -2.35 3.05 -19.71
CA MET A 123 -2.60 4.06 -18.67
C MET A 123 -3.06 5.38 -19.27
N THR A 124 -2.52 5.80 -20.41
CA THR A 124 -2.99 6.97 -21.17
C THR A 124 -4.44 6.77 -21.61
N LYS A 125 -4.79 5.62 -22.18
CA LYS A 125 -6.18 5.34 -22.57
C LYS A 125 -7.14 5.41 -21.37
N ARG A 126 -6.70 5.03 -20.17
CA ARG A 126 -7.53 5.12 -18.96
C ARG A 126 -7.86 6.56 -18.57
N THR A 127 -7.06 7.55 -18.93
CA THR A 127 -7.39 8.97 -18.64
C THR A 127 -8.61 9.45 -19.41
N GLU A 128 -8.98 8.77 -20.51
CA GLU A 128 -10.19 9.06 -21.26
C GLU A 128 -11.46 8.65 -20.53
N VAL A 129 -11.37 7.72 -19.57
CA VAL A 129 -12.54 7.11 -18.90
C VAL A 129 -12.55 7.32 -17.40
N ARG A 130 -11.43 7.74 -16.79
CA ARG A 130 -11.33 7.97 -15.35
C ARG A 130 -10.28 9.01 -14.97
N GLU A 131 -10.39 9.51 -13.76
CA GLU A 131 -9.42 10.37 -13.08
C GLU A 131 -8.93 9.67 -11.80
N ILE A 132 -7.64 9.82 -11.46
CA ILE A 132 -7.17 9.48 -10.10
C ILE A 132 -7.34 10.73 -9.25
N VAL A 133 -8.23 10.67 -8.27
CA VAL A 133 -8.45 11.76 -7.31
C VAL A 133 -7.29 11.82 -6.31
N GLY A 134 -6.76 10.66 -5.94
CA GLY A 134 -5.57 10.58 -5.10
C GLY A 134 -5.19 9.17 -4.71
N THR A 135 -4.04 9.04 -4.06
CA THR A 135 -3.57 7.79 -3.45
C THR A 135 -3.08 8.07 -2.04
N LYS A 136 -3.40 7.19 -1.09
CA LYS A 136 -2.87 7.22 0.28
C LYS A 136 -2.23 5.89 0.61
N THR A 137 -1.16 5.94 1.39
CA THR A 137 -0.62 4.77 2.07
C THR A 137 -0.90 4.91 3.56
N MET A 138 -1.55 3.92 4.13
CA MET A 138 -2.09 3.96 5.49
C MET A 138 -1.75 2.65 6.20
N GLN A 139 -1.59 2.69 7.52
CA GLN A 139 -1.35 1.49 8.31
C GLN A 139 -2.62 1.12 9.08
N GLU A 140 -2.95 -0.16 9.07
CA GLU A 140 -4.07 -0.68 9.85
C GLU A 140 -3.80 -0.51 11.35
N ILE A 141 -4.84 -0.19 12.11
CA ILE A 141 -4.77 0.05 13.54
C ILE A 141 -5.79 -0.85 14.24
N PHE A 142 -5.30 -1.70 15.13
CA PHE A 142 -6.13 -2.55 16.00
C PHE A 142 -6.19 -1.93 17.39
N LEU A 143 -7.38 -1.56 17.85
CA LEU A 143 -7.59 -1.13 19.23
C LEU A 143 -7.42 -2.31 20.19
N ARG A 144 -6.93 -2.02 21.40
CA ARG A 144 -6.78 -3.02 22.46
C ARG A 144 -8.03 -3.15 23.33
#